data_AF-A0A840VG34-F1
#
_entry.id   AF-A0A840VG34-F1
#
_cell.length_a   1.000
_cell.length_b   1.000
_cell.length_c   1.000
_cell.angle_alpha   90.00
_cell.angle_beta   90.00
_cell.angle_gamma   90.00
#
_symmetry.space_group_name_H-M   'P 1'
#
loop_
_entity.id
_entity.type
_entity.pdbx_description
1 polymer ?
#
loop_
_entity_poly.entity_id
_entity_poly.type
_entity_poly.pdbx_seq_one_letter_code
_entity_poly.pdbx_strand_id
1 'polypeptide(L)'
;MKMNKSHRRGFTLVELLVVIVIIAALAGLSAPMVLRQRKAADRTQAINNAKQVGMYLIEFDQEFGSFPDNNTAQDVKDSTGSSLDFSGNKSNDYFRQLIAYGADNEDIFYTKTPYTRKPDKNLEPGKALSQGEVGFGYVMLDATTGQNSTGNSNRPVLATPLLDAQTNWTFDMGPYGGKAVILRLDNSVEAPIIRETDNNVTVGGGKTLQKNGKGTVWGSVQPVIKGPDAGGVGSGTTTTTTDSADDLEL
;
A
#
# COMPACT_ATOMS: atom_id res chain seq x y z
N MET A 1 65.51 12.52 42.39
CA MET A 1 64.44 12.42 41.37
C MET A 1 63.39 11.43 41.89
N LYS A 2 62.27 11.91 42.44
CA LYS A 2 61.21 11.07 43.04
C LYS A 2 60.32 10.52 41.92
N MET A 3 60.34 9.20 41.71
CA MET A 3 59.43 8.53 40.77
C MET A 3 58.08 8.30 41.45
N ASN A 4 57.05 9.04 41.04
CA ASN A 4 55.67 8.78 41.47
C ASN A 4 55.20 7.47 40.80
N LYS A 5 55.09 6.38 41.58
CA LYS A 5 54.47 5.13 41.14
C LYS A 5 52.97 5.37 40.91
N SER A 6 52.60 5.57 39.64
CA SER A 6 51.22 5.48 39.18
C SER A 6 50.70 4.08 39.51
N HIS A 7 49.78 3.98 40.49
CA HIS A 7 49.06 2.74 40.77
C HIS A 7 48.13 2.47 39.60
N ARG A 8 48.53 1.57 38.69
CA ARG A 8 47.60 1.03 37.69
C ARG A 8 46.58 0.16 38.42
N ARG A 9 45.34 0.66 38.54
CA ARG A 9 44.20 -0.12 38.99
C ARG A 9 43.94 -1.23 37.96
N GLY A 10 44.04 -2.48 38.39
CA GLY A 10 43.65 -3.63 37.57
C GLY A 10 42.13 -3.72 37.51
N PHE A 11 41.59 -4.04 36.33
CA PHE A 11 40.16 -4.25 36.13
C PHE A 11 39.78 -5.63 36.67
N THR A 12 38.78 -5.71 37.54
CA THR A 12 38.31 -6.99 38.08
C THR A 12 37.34 -7.66 37.11
N LEU A 13 37.33 -9.00 37.09
CA LEU A 13 36.36 -9.76 36.29
C LEU A 13 34.90 -9.44 36.68
N VAL A 14 34.68 -9.09 37.95
CA VAL A 14 33.36 -8.72 38.47
C VAL A 14 32.89 -7.38 37.87
N GLU A 15 33.77 -6.38 37.77
CA GLU A 15 33.44 -5.11 37.12
C GLU A 15 33.09 -5.31 35.64
N LEU A 16 33.81 -6.17 34.93
CA LEU A 16 33.47 -6.53 33.54
C LEU A 16 32.08 -7.18 33.44
N LEU A 17 31.80 -8.13 34.33
CA LEU A 17 30.57 -8.91 34.33
C LEU A 17 29.35 -8.02 34.57
N VAL A 18 29.42 -7.11 35.55
CA VAL A 18 28.32 -6.18 35.84
C VAL A 18 28.01 -5.29 34.63
N VAL A 19 29.04 -4.80 33.92
CA VAL A 19 28.85 -3.97 32.73
C VAL A 19 28.14 -4.74 31.61
N ILE A 20 28.56 -5.98 31.33
CA ILE A 20 27.92 -6.81 30.30
C ILE A 20 26.46 -7.09 30.67
N VAL A 21 26.18 -7.38 31.95
CA VAL A 21 24.80 -7.60 32.43
C VAL A 21 23.94 -6.35 32.22
N ILE A 22 24.45 -5.15 32.52
CA ILE A 22 23.73 -3.90 32.30
C ILE A 22 23.48 -3.67 30.80
N ILE A 23 24.48 -3.86 29.94
CA ILE A 23 24.32 -3.70 28.48
C ILE A 23 23.28 -4.70 27.94
N ALA A 24 23.34 -5.96 28.36
CA ALA A 24 22.38 -6.99 27.93
C ALA A 24 20.94 -6.64 28.38
N ALA A 25 20.76 -6.15 29.60
CA ALA A 25 19.45 -5.70 30.09
C ALA A 25 18.90 -4.52 29.28
N LEU A 26 19.73 -3.50 29.02
CA LEU A 26 19.33 -2.32 28.22
C LEU A 26 19.01 -2.69 26.76
N ALA A 27 19.83 -3.56 26.14
CA ALA A 27 19.60 -4.06 24.80
C ALA A 27 18.32 -4.90 24.69
N GLY A 28 18.05 -5.75 25.69
CA GLY A 28 16.84 -6.59 25.75
C GLY A 28 15.55 -5.77 25.77
N LEU A 29 15.53 -4.65 26.50
CA LEU A 29 14.38 -3.73 26.52
C LEU A 29 14.17 -2.97 25.19
N SER A 30 15.24 -2.79 24.42
CA SER A 30 15.22 -1.99 23.18
C SER A 30 14.68 -2.77 21.97
N ALA A 31 14.85 -4.10 21.93
CA ALA A 31 14.47 -4.93 20.79
C ALA A 31 12.99 -4.82 20.33
N PRO A 32 11.97 -4.96 21.21
CA PRO A 32 10.57 -4.85 20.78
C PRO A 32 10.19 -3.43 20.35
N MET A 33 10.86 -2.41 20.89
CA MET A 33 10.64 -1.01 20.52
C MET A 33 11.10 -0.72 19.09
N VAL A 34 12.26 -1.27 18.67
CA VAL A 34 12.79 -1.09 17.31
C VAL A 34 11.82 -1.65 16.26
N LEU A 35 11.18 -2.79 16.51
CA LEU A 35 10.19 -3.35 15.58
C LEU A 35 8.96 -2.45 15.43
N ARG A 36 8.46 -1.88 16.53
CA ARG A 36 7.35 -0.91 16.50
C ARG A 36 7.73 0.35 15.73
N GLN A 37 8.96 0.84 15.89
CA GLN A 37 9.47 1.99 15.16
C GLN A 37 9.57 1.71 13.65
N ARG A 38 10.03 0.52 13.24
CA ARG A 38 10.07 0.13 11.83
C ARG A 38 8.68 0.13 11.19
N LYS A 39 7.70 -0.51 11.82
CA LYS A 39 6.30 -0.50 11.33
C LYS A 39 5.73 0.91 11.23
N ALA A 40 6.09 1.79 12.16
CA ALA A 40 5.69 3.20 12.11
C ALA A 40 6.39 3.96 10.96
N ALA A 41 7.67 3.69 10.71
CA ALA A 41 8.43 4.27 9.61
C ALA A 41 7.89 3.82 8.25
N ASP A 42 7.63 2.52 8.09
CA ASP A 42 7.03 1.93 6.88
C ASP A 42 5.66 2.57 6.60
N ARG A 43 4.84 2.80 7.65
CA ARG A 43 3.58 3.52 7.53
C ARG A 43 3.76 4.98 7.12
N THR A 44 4.73 5.68 7.71
CA THR A 44 5.04 7.08 7.34
C THR A 44 5.49 7.17 5.88
N GLN A 45 6.28 6.22 5.39
CA GLN A 45 6.64 6.14 3.98
C GLN A 45 5.38 5.95 3.11
N ALA A 46 4.51 5.01 3.45
CA ALA A 46 3.26 4.79 2.72
C ALA A 46 2.37 6.05 2.69
N ILE A 47 2.31 6.82 3.78
CA ILE A 47 1.58 8.10 3.84
C ILE A 47 2.18 9.12 2.86
N ASN A 48 3.50 9.26 2.83
CA ASN A 48 4.17 10.22 1.95
C ASN A 48 4.02 9.83 0.47
N ASN A 49 4.10 8.53 0.18
CA ASN A 49 3.88 7.97 -1.14
C ASN A 49 2.42 8.19 -1.59
N ALA A 50 1.44 7.93 -0.72
CA ALA A 50 0.03 8.19 -1.01
C ALA A 50 -0.25 9.67 -1.34
N LYS A 51 0.39 10.61 -0.63
CA LYS A 51 0.26 12.06 -0.93
C LYS A 51 0.83 12.43 -2.29
N GLN A 52 1.95 11.83 -2.68
CA GLN A 52 2.56 12.08 -3.99
C GLN A 52 1.68 11.54 -5.11
N VAL A 53 1.16 10.31 -4.97
CA VAL A 53 0.18 9.76 -5.91
C VAL A 53 -1.08 10.62 -5.96
N GLY A 54 -1.56 11.11 -4.82
CA GLY A 54 -2.71 12.03 -4.75
C GLY A 54 -2.50 13.34 -5.51
N MET A 55 -1.28 13.87 -5.56
CA MET A 55 -0.97 15.04 -6.40
C MET A 55 -1.12 14.72 -7.88
N TYR A 56 -0.50 13.62 -8.34
CA TYR A 56 -0.62 13.18 -9.74
C TYR A 56 -2.07 12.86 -10.15
N LEU A 57 -2.87 12.33 -9.24
CA LEU A 57 -4.30 12.08 -9.48
C LEU A 57 -5.07 13.38 -9.74
N ILE A 58 -4.78 14.45 -8.99
CA ILE A 58 -5.41 15.76 -9.20
C ILE A 58 -4.98 16.37 -10.53
N GLU A 59 -3.70 16.30 -10.87
CA GLU A 59 -3.18 16.79 -12.15
C GLU A 59 -3.78 16.00 -13.33
N PHE A 60 -3.96 14.69 -13.16
CA PHE A 60 -4.61 13.83 -14.15
C PHE A 60 -6.10 14.16 -14.32
N ASP A 61 -6.85 14.37 -13.22
CA ASP A 61 -8.27 14.77 -13.26
C ASP A 61 -8.48 16.11 -13.98
N GLN A 62 -7.54 17.04 -13.86
CA GLN A 62 -7.60 18.34 -14.53
C GLN A 62 -7.49 18.20 -16.05
N GLU A 63 -6.72 17.24 -16.55
CA GLU A 63 -6.51 17.03 -17.99
C GLU A 63 -7.58 16.11 -18.59
N PHE A 64 -7.89 14.99 -17.92
CA PHE A 64 -8.75 13.94 -18.46
C PHE A 64 -10.18 13.93 -17.89
N GLY A 65 -10.49 14.78 -16.90
CA GLY A 65 -11.83 14.94 -16.32
C GLY A 65 -12.26 13.84 -15.34
N SER A 66 -11.41 12.82 -15.13
CA SER A 66 -11.56 11.80 -14.09
C SER A 66 -10.19 11.24 -13.71
N PHE A 67 -10.11 10.54 -12.58
CA PHE A 67 -8.96 9.71 -12.24
C PHE A 67 -8.84 8.51 -13.18
N PRO A 68 -7.65 7.89 -13.29
CA PRO A 68 -7.41 6.79 -14.22
C PRO A 68 -8.46 5.69 -14.15
N ASP A 69 -9.05 5.39 -15.29
CA ASP A 69 -10.05 4.35 -15.45
C ASP A 69 -9.97 3.71 -16.85
N ASN A 70 -10.97 2.90 -17.20
CA ASN A 70 -10.95 2.21 -18.49
C ASN A 70 -11.21 3.15 -19.68
N ASN A 71 -11.92 4.26 -19.45
CA ASN A 71 -12.26 5.23 -20.49
C ASN A 71 -11.07 6.16 -20.76
N THR A 72 -10.39 6.61 -19.71
CA THR A 72 -9.21 7.49 -19.83
C THR A 72 -8.01 6.79 -20.45
N ALA A 73 -7.96 5.45 -20.41
CA ALA A 73 -6.82 4.69 -20.94
C ALA A 73 -6.52 4.98 -22.41
N GLN A 74 -7.55 5.18 -23.24
CA GLN A 74 -7.36 5.50 -24.65
C GLN A 74 -6.93 6.96 -24.83
N ASP A 75 -7.59 7.88 -24.14
CA ASP A 75 -7.27 9.31 -24.20
C ASP A 75 -5.82 9.59 -23.76
N VAL A 76 -5.34 8.88 -22.73
CA VAL A 76 -3.94 8.96 -22.28
C VAL A 76 -2.98 8.45 -23.37
N LYS A 77 -3.29 7.35 -24.07
CA LYS A 77 -2.45 6.88 -25.18
C LYS A 77 -2.40 7.88 -26.32
N ASP A 78 -3.54 8.47 -26.67
CA ASP A 78 -3.65 9.39 -27.79
C ASP A 78 -2.96 10.73 -27.50
N SER A 79 -3.01 11.21 -26.24
CA SER A 79 -2.34 12.45 -25.80
C SER A 79 -0.83 12.29 -25.58
N THR A 80 -0.38 11.16 -25.02
CA THR A 80 1.02 10.98 -24.61
C THR A 80 1.87 10.19 -25.61
N GLY A 81 1.24 9.44 -26.53
CA GLY A 81 1.93 8.49 -27.39
C GLY A 81 2.55 7.30 -26.65
N SER A 82 2.13 7.04 -25.40
CA SER A 82 2.69 6.01 -24.55
C SER A 82 2.48 4.60 -25.11
N SER A 83 3.53 3.78 -25.03
CA SER A 83 3.52 2.35 -25.38
C SER A 83 3.30 1.44 -24.17
N LEU A 84 3.00 2.01 -23.00
CA LEU A 84 2.70 1.24 -21.80
C LEU A 84 1.38 0.48 -21.93
N ASP A 85 1.31 -0.68 -21.26
CA ASP A 85 0.11 -1.50 -21.21
C ASP A 85 -0.81 -1.09 -20.05
N PHE A 86 -1.94 -0.49 -20.39
CA PHE A 86 -3.01 -0.13 -19.46
C PHE A 86 -4.13 -1.19 -19.41
N SER A 87 -4.00 -2.29 -20.17
CA SER A 87 -4.98 -3.35 -20.18
C SER A 87 -4.90 -4.15 -18.87
N GLY A 88 -6.05 -4.40 -18.26
CA GLY A 88 -6.12 -5.21 -17.06
C GLY A 88 -7.15 -4.72 -16.05
N ASN A 89 -6.98 -5.18 -14.82
CA ASN A 89 -7.93 -5.00 -13.73
C ASN A 89 -7.24 -4.87 -12.36
N LYS A 90 -5.94 -4.56 -12.38
CA LYS A 90 -5.10 -4.38 -11.19
C LYS A 90 -4.79 -2.90 -11.01
N SER A 91 -4.43 -2.52 -9.79
CA SER A 91 -4.03 -1.13 -9.50
C SER A 91 -2.87 -0.67 -10.39
N ASN A 92 -1.96 -1.59 -10.74
CA ASN A 92 -0.83 -1.35 -11.63
C ASN A 92 -1.27 -0.74 -12.97
N ASP A 93 -2.33 -1.29 -13.58
CA ASP A 93 -2.77 -0.89 -14.92
C ASP A 93 -3.27 0.55 -14.94
N TYR A 94 -3.99 0.96 -13.88
CA TYR A 94 -4.46 2.33 -13.68
C TYR A 94 -3.32 3.29 -13.32
N PHE A 95 -2.35 2.87 -12.50
CA PHE A 95 -1.20 3.72 -12.16
C PHE A 95 -0.22 3.91 -13.31
N ARG A 96 -0.13 2.98 -14.27
CA ARG A 96 0.66 3.18 -15.49
C ARG A 96 0.13 4.35 -16.33
N GLN A 97 -1.17 4.69 -16.24
CA GLN A 97 -1.70 5.90 -16.87
C GLN A 97 -1.10 7.17 -16.24
N LEU A 98 -0.89 7.18 -14.92
CA LEU A 98 -0.21 8.29 -14.24
C LEU A 98 1.26 8.42 -14.67
N ILE A 99 1.95 7.29 -14.85
CA ILE A 99 3.33 7.28 -15.36
C ILE A 99 3.39 7.81 -16.79
N ALA A 100 2.48 7.36 -17.64
CA ALA A 100 2.41 7.82 -19.02
C ALA A 100 2.15 9.33 -19.11
N TYR A 101 1.34 9.87 -18.21
CA TYR A 101 1.01 11.29 -18.18
C TYR A 101 2.11 12.17 -17.58
N GLY A 102 2.73 11.76 -16.47
CA GLY A 102 3.73 12.62 -15.82
C GLY A 102 4.47 12.07 -14.61
N ALA A 103 4.11 10.92 -14.05
CA ALA A 103 4.85 10.33 -12.95
C ALA A 103 6.17 9.71 -13.44
N ASP A 104 7.29 10.31 -13.05
CA ASP A 104 8.64 9.99 -13.51
C ASP A 104 9.33 8.86 -12.72
N ASN A 105 8.64 8.25 -11.75
CA ASN A 105 9.20 7.21 -10.91
C ASN A 105 8.13 6.24 -10.38
N GLU A 106 8.58 5.02 -10.07
CA GLU A 106 7.74 3.95 -9.52
C GLU A 106 7.71 3.92 -7.98
N ASP A 107 8.68 4.60 -7.35
CA ASP A 107 8.90 4.58 -5.91
C ASP A 107 7.67 5.10 -5.13
N ILE A 108 6.90 6.01 -5.73
CA ILE A 108 5.66 6.54 -5.16
C ILE A 108 4.53 5.51 -5.09
N PHE A 109 4.54 4.45 -5.90
CA PHE A 109 3.49 3.42 -5.90
C PHE A 109 3.83 2.24 -4.97
N TYR A 110 5.09 2.16 -4.55
CA TYR A 110 5.55 1.14 -3.62
C TYR A 110 5.11 1.45 -2.18
N THR A 111 4.67 0.41 -1.47
CA THR A 111 4.55 0.43 -0.01
C THR A 111 5.01 -0.91 0.53
N LYS A 112 5.52 -0.93 1.77
CA LYS A 112 6.03 -2.18 2.36
C LYS A 112 4.88 -3.08 2.79
N THR A 113 4.71 -4.20 2.10
CA THR A 113 3.70 -5.25 2.37
C THR A 113 4.35 -6.64 2.20
N PRO A 114 3.66 -7.75 2.57
CA PRO A 114 4.19 -9.10 2.34
C PRO A 114 4.34 -9.48 0.86
N TYR A 115 3.51 -8.88 -0.01
CA TYR A 115 3.43 -9.18 -1.44
C TYR A 115 4.15 -8.16 -2.33
N THR A 116 4.93 -7.25 -1.73
CA THR A 116 5.64 -6.20 -2.47
C THR A 116 7.15 -6.38 -2.45
N ARG A 117 7.75 -6.06 -3.60
CA ARG A 117 9.20 -5.92 -3.80
C ARG A 117 9.50 -4.46 -4.10
N LYS A 118 10.73 -4.05 -3.81
CA LYS A 118 11.19 -2.70 -4.17
C LYS A 118 11.15 -2.54 -5.70
N PRO A 119 10.67 -1.40 -6.22
CA PRO A 119 10.70 -1.13 -7.66
C PRO A 119 12.12 -1.14 -8.20
N ASP A 120 12.26 -1.61 -9.43
CA ASP A 120 13.53 -1.57 -10.17
C ASP A 120 13.76 -0.26 -10.91
N LYS A 121 12.75 0.64 -10.94
CA LYS A 121 12.78 1.95 -11.58
C LYS A 121 12.79 1.86 -13.11
N ASN A 122 12.39 0.73 -13.67
CA ASN A 122 12.32 0.55 -15.10
C ASN A 122 10.93 0.90 -15.64
N LEU A 123 10.83 2.07 -16.25
CA LEU A 123 9.61 2.58 -16.87
C LEU A 123 9.41 2.11 -18.32
N GLU A 124 10.23 1.19 -18.82
CA GLU A 124 10.07 0.65 -20.18
C GLU A 124 8.74 -0.10 -20.34
N PRO A 125 8.18 -0.15 -21.56
CA PRO A 125 7.01 -0.97 -21.87
C PRO A 125 7.19 -2.42 -21.43
N GLY A 126 6.21 -2.93 -20.68
CA GLY A 126 6.24 -4.28 -20.10
C GLY A 126 7.11 -4.44 -18.84
N LYS A 127 7.76 -3.37 -18.37
CA LYS A 127 8.52 -3.33 -17.12
C LYS A 127 7.95 -2.34 -16.10
N ALA A 128 7.36 -1.25 -16.58
CA ALA A 128 6.71 -0.27 -15.71
C ALA A 128 5.67 -0.92 -14.79
N LEU A 129 5.78 -0.68 -13.48
CA LEU A 129 4.92 -1.23 -12.42
C LEU A 129 4.70 -2.72 -12.59
N SER A 130 5.80 -3.46 -12.67
CA SER A 130 5.79 -4.92 -12.72
C SER A 130 5.20 -5.51 -11.45
N GLN A 131 4.89 -6.81 -11.53
CA GLN A 131 4.37 -7.59 -10.42
C GLN A 131 5.18 -7.36 -9.13
N GLY A 132 4.46 -7.02 -8.06
CA GLY A 132 4.99 -6.75 -6.72
C GLY A 132 5.49 -5.33 -6.48
N GLU A 133 5.52 -4.42 -7.46
CA GLU A 133 6.07 -3.07 -7.25
C GLU A 133 5.05 -2.07 -6.71
N VAL A 134 3.76 -2.39 -6.83
CA VAL A 134 2.65 -1.58 -6.34
C VAL A 134 2.13 -2.15 -5.02
N GLY A 135 2.05 -1.30 -3.99
CA GLY A 135 1.53 -1.68 -2.67
C GLY A 135 0.14 -1.13 -2.33
N PHE A 136 -0.39 -0.25 -3.18
CA PHE A 136 -1.71 0.37 -3.01
C PHE A 136 -2.79 -0.41 -3.75
N GLY A 137 -3.93 -0.58 -3.08
CA GLY A 137 -5.19 -0.80 -3.75
C GLY A 137 -5.75 0.52 -4.28
N TYR A 138 -6.37 0.46 -5.45
CA TYR A 138 -6.96 1.60 -6.15
C TYR A 138 -8.48 1.50 -6.12
N VAL A 139 -9.17 2.54 -5.67
CA VAL A 139 -10.62 2.52 -5.46
C VAL A 139 -11.34 3.25 -6.59
N MET A 140 -12.26 2.54 -7.23
CA MET A 140 -13.09 3.02 -8.34
C MET A 140 -14.56 3.13 -7.93
N LEU A 141 -15.35 3.91 -8.67
CA LEU A 141 -16.79 4.04 -8.43
C LEU A 141 -17.55 2.75 -8.74
N ASP A 142 -17.08 2.01 -9.76
CA ASP A 142 -17.60 0.72 -10.16
C ASP A 142 -16.48 -0.12 -10.84
N ALA A 143 -16.85 -1.16 -11.60
CA ALA A 143 -15.89 -2.04 -12.25
C ALA A 143 -15.05 -1.37 -13.35
N THR A 144 -15.49 -0.26 -13.93
CA THR A 144 -14.89 0.38 -15.11
C THR A 144 -14.65 1.88 -14.95
N THR A 145 -15.37 2.54 -14.05
CA THR A 145 -15.43 4.00 -13.92
C THR A 145 -14.60 4.49 -12.73
N GLY A 146 -13.70 5.43 -12.99
CA GLY A 146 -12.85 6.07 -12.00
C GLY A 146 -13.63 7.04 -11.11
N GLN A 147 -12.99 7.50 -10.04
CA GLN A 147 -13.48 8.65 -9.29
C GLN A 147 -13.08 9.95 -10.01
N ASN A 148 -13.62 11.09 -9.58
CA ASN A 148 -13.20 12.40 -10.07
C ASN A 148 -13.26 13.41 -8.93
N SER A 149 -12.62 14.57 -9.09
CA SER A 149 -12.53 15.60 -8.04
C SER A 149 -13.88 16.16 -7.59
N THR A 150 -14.93 16.03 -8.41
CA THR A 150 -16.30 16.50 -8.10
C THR A 150 -17.07 15.56 -7.15
N GLY A 151 -16.53 14.37 -6.89
CA GLY A 151 -17.13 13.39 -5.99
C GLY A 151 -17.16 13.82 -4.51
N ASN A 152 -17.71 12.95 -3.66
CA ASN A 152 -17.67 13.18 -2.22
C ASN A 152 -16.22 13.12 -1.72
N SER A 153 -15.71 14.26 -1.22
CA SER A 153 -14.36 14.47 -0.69
C SER A 153 -13.89 13.41 0.32
N ASN A 154 -14.83 12.78 1.05
CA ASN A 154 -14.51 11.76 2.05
C ASN A 154 -14.35 10.33 1.48
N ARG A 155 -14.54 10.13 0.17
CA ARG A 155 -14.36 8.81 -0.46
C ARG A 155 -12.87 8.44 -0.48
N PRO A 156 -12.52 7.20 -0.11
CA PRO A 156 -11.16 6.72 -0.26
C PRO A 156 -10.84 6.53 -1.74
N VAL A 157 -9.61 6.85 -2.13
CA VAL A 157 -9.06 6.70 -3.48
C VAL A 157 -7.98 5.64 -3.49
N LEU A 158 -7.11 5.64 -2.46
CA LEU A 158 -6.07 4.63 -2.27
C LEU A 158 -6.20 3.99 -0.90
N ALA A 159 -5.85 2.72 -0.81
CA ALA A 159 -5.88 1.98 0.44
C ALA A 159 -4.70 0.98 0.51
N THR A 160 -4.03 0.91 1.65
CA THR A 160 -2.94 -0.05 1.90
C THR A 160 -2.79 -0.30 3.41
N PRO A 161 -2.32 -1.47 3.86
CA PRO A 161 -2.00 -2.67 3.08
C PRO A 161 -3.24 -3.56 2.97
N LEU A 162 -3.53 -4.04 1.77
CA LEU A 162 -4.62 -4.99 1.56
C LEU A 162 -4.19 -6.37 2.05
N LEU A 163 -5.10 -7.15 2.59
CA LEU A 163 -4.80 -8.54 2.95
C LEU A 163 -4.62 -9.36 1.67
N ASP A 164 -3.45 -9.97 1.47
CA ASP A 164 -3.12 -10.80 0.29
C ASP A 164 -3.41 -10.14 -1.07
N ALA A 165 -3.31 -8.80 -1.15
CA ALA A 165 -3.70 -8.02 -2.32
C ALA A 165 -5.15 -8.26 -2.82
N GLN A 166 -6.04 -8.73 -1.94
CA GLN A 166 -7.43 -9.05 -2.28
C GLN A 166 -8.28 -7.80 -2.47
N THR A 167 -9.39 -7.96 -3.20
CA THR A 167 -10.33 -6.88 -3.54
C THR A 167 -11.55 -6.79 -2.61
N ASN A 168 -11.51 -7.48 -1.47
CA ASN A 168 -12.63 -7.64 -0.54
C ASN A 168 -12.63 -6.63 0.62
N TRP A 169 -11.89 -5.52 0.48
CA TRP A 169 -11.79 -4.45 1.50
C TRP A 169 -11.22 -4.88 2.85
N THR A 170 -10.48 -5.98 2.90
CA THR A 170 -9.77 -6.43 4.10
C THR A 170 -8.32 -5.95 4.10
N PHE A 171 -7.80 -5.68 5.29
CA PHE A 171 -6.50 -5.04 5.49
C PHE A 171 -5.56 -5.91 6.33
N ASP A 172 -4.27 -5.87 6.00
CA ASP A 172 -3.24 -6.57 6.76
C ASP A 172 -2.77 -5.74 7.96
N MET A 173 -2.88 -6.30 9.16
CA MET A 173 -2.44 -5.65 10.39
C MET A 173 -0.92 -5.67 10.58
N GLY A 174 -0.22 -6.57 9.89
CA GLY A 174 1.20 -6.85 10.05
C GLY A 174 2.10 -5.65 9.74
N PRO A 175 2.04 -5.05 8.54
CA PRO A 175 3.03 -4.08 8.07
C PRO A 175 3.10 -2.80 8.89
N TYR A 176 1.95 -2.24 9.28
CA TYR A 176 1.90 -0.90 9.88
C TYR A 176 1.45 -0.88 11.35
N GLY A 177 1.47 -2.05 11.99
CA GLY A 177 1.14 -2.20 13.42
C GLY A 177 -0.34 -1.96 13.69
N GLY A 178 -1.22 -2.65 12.95
CA GLY A 178 -2.67 -2.59 13.13
C GLY A 178 -3.34 -1.34 12.57
N LYS A 179 -2.67 -0.62 11.66
CA LYS A 179 -3.22 0.57 11.00
C LYS A 179 -3.22 0.41 9.48
N ALA A 180 -4.22 0.97 8.82
CA ALA A 180 -4.20 1.17 7.38
C ALA A 180 -3.68 2.57 7.04
N VAL A 181 -3.48 2.84 5.75
CA VAL A 181 -3.26 4.16 5.18
C VAL A 181 -4.29 4.34 4.07
N ILE A 182 -5.08 5.40 4.19
CA ILE A 182 -6.17 5.71 3.27
C ILE A 182 -5.96 7.12 2.72
N LEU A 183 -5.78 7.23 1.40
CA LEU A 183 -5.88 8.52 0.70
C LEU A 183 -7.34 8.79 0.39
N ARG A 184 -7.81 10.00 0.66
CA ARG A 184 -9.15 10.46 0.30
C ARG A 184 -9.14 11.37 -0.92
N LEU A 185 -10.31 11.61 -1.47
CA LEU A 185 -10.52 12.42 -2.66
C LEU A 185 -10.10 13.88 -2.47
N ASP A 186 -10.16 14.41 -1.25
CA ASP A 186 -9.62 15.73 -0.88
C ASP A 186 -8.09 15.76 -0.69
N ASN A 187 -7.38 14.71 -1.11
CA ASN A 187 -5.94 14.52 -0.94
C ASN A 187 -5.48 14.43 0.53
N SER A 188 -6.41 14.31 1.49
CA SER A 188 -6.05 14.01 2.87
C SER A 188 -5.69 12.53 3.03
N VAL A 189 -4.70 12.25 3.88
CA VAL A 189 -4.29 10.88 4.20
C VAL A 189 -4.57 10.59 5.67
N GLU A 190 -5.33 9.54 5.93
CA GLU A 190 -5.64 9.06 7.28
C GLU A 190 -4.96 7.71 7.55
N ALA A 191 -4.58 7.47 8.81
CA ALA A 191 -4.05 6.19 9.27
C ALA A 191 -4.97 5.52 10.31
N PRO A 192 -6.16 5.03 9.89
CA PRO A 192 -7.15 4.48 10.79
C PRO A 192 -6.71 3.10 11.33
N ILE A 193 -7.30 2.72 12.47
CA ILE A 193 -7.04 1.41 13.09
C ILE A 193 -7.81 0.33 12.33
N ILE A 194 -7.15 -0.79 12.07
CA ILE A 194 -7.74 -2.01 11.51
C ILE A 194 -8.38 -2.78 12.66
N ARG A 195 -9.65 -3.16 12.52
CA ARG A 195 -10.37 -3.93 13.53
C ARG A 195 -9.90 -5.38 13.56
N GLU A 196 -9.52 -5.87 14.72
CA GLU A 196 -8.96 -7.22 14.90
C GLU A 196 -9.96 -8.35 14.60
N THR A 197 -11.26 -8.05 14.64
CA THR A 197 -12.34 -9.03 14.47
C THR A 197 -12.57 -9.44 13.02
N ASP A 198 -12.37 -8.50 12.08
CA ASP A 198 -12.82 -8.65 10.69
C ASP A 198 -11.86 -8.00 9.67
N ASN A 199 -10.68 -7.54 10.11
CA ASN A 199 -9.67 -6.88 9.29
C ASN A 199 -10.19 -5.67 8.48
N ASN A 200 -11.30 -5.08 8.94
CA ASN A 200 -11.92 -3.95 8.27
C ASN A 200 -11.53 -2.63 8.94
N VAL A 201 -11.67 -1.55 8.17
CA VAL A 201 -11.39 -0.18 8.61
C VAL A 201 -12.68 0.61 8.75
N THR A 202 -12.76 1.43 9.79
CA THR A 202 -13.79 2.47 9.96
C THR A 202 -13.13 3.83 9.98
N VAL A 203 -13.66 4.77 9.21
CA VAL A 203 -13.19 6.17 9.19
C VAL A 203 -14.08 7.05 10.08
N GLY A 204 -13.60 8.27 10.36
CA GLY A 204 -14.30 9.24 11.22
C GLY A 204 -15.82 9.30 11.01
N GLY A 205 -16.57 9.23 12.11
CA GLY A 205 -18.03 9.15 12.10
C GLY A 205 -18.62 7.74 12.06
N GLY A 206 -17.80 6.69 12.24
CA GLY A 206 -18.26 5.29 12.32
C GLY A 206 -18.67 4.69 10.97
N LYS A 207 -18.35 5.38 9.87
CA LYS A 207 -18.72 4.94 8.52
C LYS A 207 -17.78 3.83 8.06
N THR A 208 -18.36 2.77 7.54
CA THR A 208 -17.64 1.66 6.93
C THR A 208 -17.24 2.02 5.50
N LEU A 209 -16.00 1.73 5.13
CA LEU A 209 -15.47 2.01 3.79
C LEU A 209 -15.99 1.04 2.73
N GLN A 210 -16.43 -0.15 3.14
CA GLN A 210 -16.80 -1.25 2.26
C GLN A 210 -18.29 -1.33 1.93
N LYS A 211 -19.14 -0.65 2.71
CA LYS A 211 -20.60 -0.71 2.53
C LYS A 211 -21.07 0.53 1.77
N ASN A 212 -22.06 0.34 0.91
CA ASN A 212 -22.87 1.41 0.34
C ASN A 212 -24.17 1.57 1.13
N GLY A 213 -24.94 2.61 0.81
CA GLY A 213 -26.21 2.94 1.44
C GLY A 213 -26.17 4.15 2.38
N LYS A 214 -27.32 4.45 3.00
CA LYS A 214 -27.51 5.60 3.89
C LYS A 214 -26.55 5.51 5.09
N GLY A 215 -25.76 6.56 5.31
CA GLY A 215 -24.77 6.61 6.41
C GLY A 215 -23.36 6.15 6.02
N THR A 216 -23.11 5.77 4.77
CA THR A 216 -21.77 5.43 4.25
C THR A 216 -21.12 6.63 3.55
N VAL A 217 -19.87 6.47 3.10
CA VAL A 217 -19.19 7.49 2.26
C VAL A 217 -19.59 7.39 0.79
N TRP A 218 -20.28 6.32 0.40
CA TRP A 218 -20.58 5.98 -0.99
C TRP A 218 -21.97 6.41 -1.45
N GLY A 219 -22.94 6.51 -0.53
CA GLY A 219 -24.33 6.79 -0.91
C GLY A 219 -24.90 5.60 -1.67
N SER A 220 -25.39 5.79 -2.90
CA SER A 220 -25.87 4.70 -3.76
C SER A 220 -24.78 3.99 -4.57
N VAL A 221 -23.55 4.53 -4.60
CA VAL A 221 -22.43 3.98 -5.38
C VAL A 221 -21.94 2.67 -4.75
N GLN A 222 -21.63 1.67 -5.58
CA GLN A 222 -21.01 0.42 -5.14
C GLN A 222 -19.53 0.40 -5.55
N PRO A 223 -18.62 0.84 -4.66
CA PRO A 223 -17.22 0.99 -5.02
C PRO A 223 -16.55 -0.37 -5.23
N VAL A 224 -15.57 -0.39 -6.13
CA VAL A 224 -14.70 -1.55 -6.35
C VAL A 224 -13.28 -1.16 -6.02
N ILE A 225 -12.63 -1.92 -5.16
CA ILE A 225 -11.19 -1.79 -4.95
C ILE A 225 -10.46 -2.77 -5.88
N LYS A 226 -9.57 -2.25 -6.69
CA LYS A 226 -8.63 -3.01 -7.50
C LYS A 226 -7.42 -3.30 -6.63
N GLY A 227 -7.05 -4.57 -6.53
CA GLY A 227 -5.86 -4.99 -5.80
C GLY A 227 -4.61 -4.82 -6.67
N PRO A 228 -3.42 -4.63 -6.08
CA PRO A 228 -2.18 -4.64 -6.83
C PRO A 228 -1.86 -6.04 -7.36
N ASP A 229 -0.98 -6.10 -8.36
CA ASP A 229 -0.41 -7.37 -8.79
C ASP A 229 0.68 -7.82 -7.79
N ALA A 230 0.39 -8.88 -7.02
CA ALA A 230 1.19 -9.35 -5.90
C ALA A 230 2.44 -10.10 -6.36
N GLY A 231 3.62 -9.73 -5.85
CA GLY A 231 4.88 -10.45 -6.10
C GLY A 231 5.18 -11.49 -5.02
N GLY A 232 5.13 -12.78 -5.37
CA GLY A 232 5.65 -13.91 -4.58
C GLY A 232 4.81 -14.35 -3.37
N VAL A 233 4.37 -15.64 -3.41
CA VAL A 233 3.58 -16.42 -2.43
C VAL A 233 2.27 -15.77 -1.97
N GLY A 234 1.26 -15.87 -2.83
CA GLY A 234 -0.11 -15.43 -2.56
C GLY A 234 -1.05 -15.44 -3.77
N SER A 235 -0.59 -15.84 -4.96
CA SER A 235 -1.48 -16.15 -6.10
C SER A 235 -2.10 -17.53 -5.90
N GLY A 236 -3.00 -17.63 -4.92
CA GLY A 236 -3.96 -18.73 -4.82
C GLY A 236 -5.13 -18.41 -5.72
N THR A 237 -5.02 -18.72 -7.01
CA THR A 237 -6.18 -18.84 -7.88
C THR A 237 -7.06 -19.95 -7.30
N THR A 238 -8.13 -19.61 -6.59
CA THR A 238 -9.25 -20.54 -6.40
C THR A 238 -9.96 -20.64 -7.74
N THR A 239 -9.36 -21.37 -8.68
CA THR A 239 -10.10 -21.93 -9.82
C THR A 239 -11.02 -22.98 -9.23
N THR A 240 -12.27 -22.60 -9.00
CA THR A 240 -13.38 -23.56 -8.95
C THR A 240 -13.48 -24.17 -10.35
N THR A 241 -12.69 -25.22 -10.61
CA THR A 241 -13.02 -26.16 -11.67
C THR A 241 -14.29 -26.87 -11.22
N THR A 242 -15.42 -26.46 -11.80
CA THR A 242 -16.60 -27.31 -11.89
C THR A 242 -16.18 -28.54 -12.68
N ASP A 243 -15.94 -29.64 -11.98
CA ASP A 243 -15.79 -30.96 -12.56
C ASP A 243 -17.17 -31.39 -13.05
N SER A 244 -17.43 -31.10 -14.33
CA SER A 244 -18.60 -31.59 -15.04
C SER A 244 -18.35 -33.07 -15.34
N ALA A 245 -18.89 -33.94 -14.49
CA ALA A 245 -19.03 -35.35 -14.80
C ALA A 245 -20.12 -35.50 -15.86
N ASP A 246 -19.72 -35.58 -17.13
CA ASP A 246 -20.47 -36.20 -18.21
C ASP A 246 -19.46 -36.78 -19.22
N ASP A 247 -19.84 -37.91 -19.82
CA ASP A 247 -19.16 -38.67 -20.88
C ASP A 247 -18.31 -39.88 -20.45
N LEU A 248 -19.02 -40.98 -20.15
CA LEU A 248 -18.59 -42.34 -20.51
C LEU A 248 -19.72 -43.05 -21.26
N GLU A 249 -19.79 -42.82 -22.58
CA GLU A 249 -20.24 -43.85 -23.52
C GLU A 249 -19.01 -44.44 -24.21
N LEU A 250 -18.79 -45.75 -24.00
CA LEU A 250 -18.47 -46.81 -24.97
C LEU A 250 -18.06 -48.09 -24.25
#